data_AF-A0A1V5JT80-F1
#
_entry.id   AF-A0A1V5JT80-F1
#
_cell.length_a   1.000
_cell.length_b   1.000
_cell.length_c   1.000
_cell.angle_alpha   90.00
_cell.angle_beta   90.00
_cell.angle_gamma   90.00
#
_symmetry.space_group_name_H-M   'P 1'
#
loop_
_entity.id
_entity.type
_entity.pdbx_description
1 polymer ?
#
loop_
_entity_poly.entity_id
_entity_poly.type
_entity_poly.pdbx_seq_one_letter_code
_entity_poly.pdbx_strand_id
1 'polypeptide(L)'
;MEKKPLFHFRPGSLVLSLGTVGCNMRCPFCQNWSLARAMDPLEEDAPSNHRRPIPLELLTPQGVRDEARRLRVSSVAFTYNEPMVWFEFLRRTLPILKEAELATLLVTNGMINPGPLEELIPFLDGANVDVKAFDGGVYRDTLGGDLTTVCATVEALRRARIHVELTFLLVPNLNDDRESFGRMLRWISSLPGPIPPPLHLSRSFPQYRWRGPSPTMEELRDFREEARRALPFVYLGNTDEPEITKCRRCERDIVIRRRYTIFHNSLDTSGNCGYCGEDNGMVL
;
A
#
# COMPACT_ATOMS: atom_id res chain seq x y z
N MET A 1 -9.25 7.53 -2.42
CA MET A 1 -8.07 6.92 -1.81
C MET A 1 -8.11 5.40 -1.91
N GLU A 2 -9.31 4.84 -1.97
CA GLU A 2 -9.64 3.43 -1.73
C GLU A 2 -8.91 2.42 -2.63
N LYS A 3 -8.48 2.82 -3.83
CA LYS A 3 -7.67 1.95 -4.71
C LYS A 3 -6.20 1.81 -4.26
N LYS A 4 -5.69 2.70 -3.41
CA LYS A 4 -4.29 2.74 -2.93
C LYS A 4 -4.11 2.10 -1.54
N PRO A 5 -4.99 1.15 -1.19
CA PRO A 5 -5.36 0.73 0.17
C PRO A 5 -4.91 1.68 1.30
N LEU A 6 -5.42 2.91 1.27
CA LEU A 6 -5.18 3.91 2.31
C LEU A 6 -6.53 4.34 2.89
N PHE A 7 -7.25 3.41 3.51
CA PHE A 7 -8.65 3.58 3.94
C PHE A 7 -8.83 4.56 5.09
N HIS A 8 -7.76 4.83 5.81
CA HIS A 8 -7.71 5.77 6.95
C HIS A 8 -7.09 7.10 6.55
N PHE A 9 -6.60 7.26 5.32
CA PHE A 9 -6.04 8.53 4.84
C PHE A 9 -6.99 9.20 3.84
N ARG A 10 -7.57 10.33 4.21
CA ARG A 10 -8.50 11.12 3.38
C ARG A 10 -9.57 10.25 2.68
N PRO A 11 -10.41 9.52 3.44
CA PRO A 11 -11.35 8.56 2.86
C PRO A 11 -12.27 9.22 1.82
N GLY A 12 -12.40 8.60 0.64
CA GLY A 12 -13.24 9.10 -0.45
C GLY A 12 -12.62 10.21 -1.31
N SER A 13 -11.45 10.75 -0.93
CA SER A 13 -10.75 11.76 -1.72
C SER A 13 -10.20 11.20 -3.04
N LEU A 14 -10.07 12.04 -4.06
CA LEU A 14 -9.36 11.68 -5.28
C LEU A 14 -7.84 11.84 -5.09
N VAL A 15 -7.07 10.99 -5.77
CA VAL A 15 -5.61 10.96 -5.71
C VAL A 15 -5.03 10.82 -7.11
N LEU A 16 -4.10 11.70 -7.49
CA LEU A 16 -3.32 11.53 -8.73
C LEU A 16 -2.31 10.40 -8.51
N SER A 17 -2.40 9.34 -9.31
CA SER A 17 -1.55 8.16 -9.16
C SER A 17 -0.54 8.07 -10.29
N LEU A 18 0.75 8.06 -9.96
CA LEU A 18 1.86 7.99 -10.90
C LEU A 18 2.57 6.64 -10.81
N GLY A 19 2.95 6.09 -11.96
CA GLY A 19 3.79 4.91 -12.07
C GLY A 19 4.68 5.00 -13.29
N THR A 20 5.70 4.14 -13.33
CA THR A 20 6.63 4.02 -14.45
C THR A 20 6.90 2.54 -14.73
N VAL A 21 8.04 2.24 -15.36
CA VAL A 21 8.54 0.90 -15.63
C VAL A 21 9.65 0.49 -14.68
N GLY A 22 9.73 -0.81 -14.38
CA GLY A 22 10.76 -1.41 -13.54
C GLY A 22 10.33 -1.62 -12.08
N CYS A 23 10.95 -2.59 -11.41
CA CYS A 23 10.75 -2.86 -9.98
C CYS A 23 11.97 -3.62 -9.44
N ASN A 24 12.38 -3.34 -8.21
CA ASN A 24 13.57 -3.92 -7.56
C ASN A 24 13.32 -5.30 -6.92
N MET A 25 12.09 -5.83 -6.98
CA MET A 25 11.73 -7.20 -6.56
C MET A 25 11.29 -8.06 -7.75
N ARG A 26 11.19 -9.39 -7.58
CA ARG A 26 10.84 -10.39 -8.60
C ARG A 26 9.63 -11.26 -8.24
N CYS A 27 8.58 -10.64 -7.69
CA CYS A 27 7.37 -11.34 -7.25
C CYS A 27 6.69 -12.14 -8.40
N PRO A 28 6.57 -13.48 -8.30
CA PRO A 28 6.03 -14.31 -9.38
C PRO A 28 4.52 -14.14 -9.60
N PHE A 29 3.81 -13.55 -8.64
CA PHE A 29 2.37 -13.28 -8.66
C PHE A 29 2.04 -11.80 -8.98
N CYS A 30 3.01 -11.01 -9.46
CA CYS A 30 2.84 -9.57 -9.64
C CYS A 30 1.69 -9.25 -10.61
N GLN A 31 0.68 -8.51 -10.13
CA GLN A 31 -0.47 -8.10 -10.95
C GLN A 31 -0.09 -6.99 -11.96
N ASN A 32 0.99 -6.26 -11.71
CA ASN A 32 1.54 -5.22 -12.59
C ASN A 32 2.86 -5.67 -13.25
N TRP A 33 3.04 -6.97 -13.47
CA TRP A 33 4.30 -7.54 -13.96
C TRP A 33 4.74 -6.92 -15.29
N SER A 34 3.80 -6.56 -16.17
CA SER A 34 4.09 -5.91 -17.44
C SER A 34 4.84 -4.59 -17.25
N LEU A 35 4.44 -3.75 -16.29
CA LEU A 35 5.18 -2.54 -15.91
C LEU A 35 6.48 -2.87 -15.20
N ALA A 36 6.41 -3.76 -14.22
CA ALA A 36 7.53 -4.10 -13.34
C ALA A 36 8.71 -4.77 -14.07
N ARG A 37 8.43 -5.49 -15.17
CA ARG A 37 9.41 -6.23 -15.99
C ARG A 37 9.66 -5.60 -17.36
N ALA A 38 9.02 -4.46 -17.67
CA ALA A 38 9.09 -3.86 -19.01
C ALA A 38 10.52 -3.64 -19.52
N MET A 39 11.45 -3.32 -18.61
CA MET A 39 12.85 -3.01 -18.91
C MET A 39 13.82 -4.10 -18.43
N ASP A 40 13.33 -5.28 -18.03
CA ASP A 40 14.19 -6.36 -17.54
C ASP A 40 14.78 -7.14 -18.73
N PRO A 41 16.10 -7.05 -18.99
CA PRO A 41 16.72 -7.72 -20.13
C PRO A 41 16.75 -9.24 -19.99
N LEU A 42 16.52 -9.77 -18.77
CA LEU A 42 16.49 -11.20 -18.49
C LEU A 42 15.07 -11.79 -18.54
N GLU A 43 14.07 -10.96 -18.80
CA GLU A 43 12.68 -11.40 -18.86
C GLU A 43 12.35 -11.83 -20.29
N GLU A 44 12.25 -13.13 -20.55
CA GLU A 44 11.85 -13.66 -21.87
C GLU A 44 10.47 -13.14 -22.30
N ASP A 45 9.52 -13.05 -21.34
CA ASP A 45 8.18 -12.50 -21.53
C ASP A 45 8.12 -10.97 -21.46
N ALA A 46 9.27 -10.26 -21.46
CA ALA A 46 9.27 -8.82 -21.27
C ALA A 46 8.44 -8.14 -22.36
N PRO A 47 7.62 -7.13 -22.02
CA PRO A 47 7.00 -6.28 -23.02
C PRO A 47 8.02 -5.58 -23.96
N SER A 48 9.27 -5.40 -23.55
CA SER A 48 10.37 -4.95 -24.42
C SER A 48 10.75 -5.97 -25.50
N ASN A 49 10.41 -7.25 -25.31
CA ASN A 49 10.56 -8.31 -26.29
C ASN A 49 9.29 -8.50 -27.15
N HIS A 50 8.19 -7.82 -26.79
CA HIS A 50 6.87 -7.93 -27.42
C HIS A 50 6.40 -6.60 -28.02
N ARG A 51 6.90 -6.21 -29.21
CA ARG A 51 6.31 -5.32 -30.25
C ARG A 51 5.40 -4.11 -29.90
N ARG A 52 5.18 -3.71 -28.64
CA ARG A 52 4.33 -2.60 -28.19
C ARG A 52 4.92 -2.00 -26.91
N PRO A 53 5.72 -0.92 -27.02
CA PRO A 53 6.24 -0.23 -25.84
C PRO A 53 5.09 0.24 -24.95
N ILE A 54 5.30 0.19 -23.63
CA ILE A 54 4.37 0.79 -22.67
C ILE A 54 4.34 2.29 -22.94
N PRO A 55 3.18 2.89 -23.21
CA PRO A 55 3.11 4.32 -23.49
C PRO A 55 3.50 5.08 -22.22
N LEU A 56 4.62 5.80 -22.29
CA LEU A 56 5.08 6.68 -21.23
C LEU A 56 4.89 8.13 -21.68
N GLU A 57 4.41 8.95 -20.75
CA GLU A 57 4.30 10.39 -20.93
C GLU A 57 5.42 11.06 -20.15
N LEU A 58 6.10 12.03 -20.78
CA LEU A 58 7.11 12.82 -20.09
C LEU A 58 6.41 13.78 -19.14
N LEU A 59 6.63 13.58 -17.84
CA LEU A 59 6.10 14.44 -16.80
C LEU A 59 7.26 15.02 -15.99
N THR A 60 7.33 16.34 -15.86
CA THR A 60 8.33 17.00 -15.01
C THR A 60 7.82 17.10 -13.57
N PRO A 61 8.71 17.30 -12.57
CA PRO A 61 8.29 17.54 -11.19
C PRO A 61 7.24 18.66 -11.03
N GLN A 62 7.40 19.78 -11.75
CA GLN A 62 6.41 20.86 -11.78
C GLN A 62 5.12 20.43 -12.50
N GLY A 63 5.25 19.65 -13.58
CA GLY A 63 4.11 19.08 -14.28
C GLY A 63 3.21 18.21 -13.40
N VAL A 64 3.78 17.46 -12.46
CA VAL A 64 2.99 16.68 -11.47
C VAL A 64 2.09 17.60 -10.64
N ARG A 65 2.65 18.69 -10.11
CA ARG A 65 1.89 19.68 -9.33
C ARG A 65 0.79 20.31 -10.18
N ASP A 66 1.13 20.71 -11.39
CA ASP A 66 0.20 21.40 -12.28
C ASP A 66 -0.95 20.48 -12.70
N GLU A 67 -0.66 19.20 -12.93
CA GLU A 67 -1.66 18.17 -13.21
C GLU A 67 -2.55 17.88 -11.99
N ALA A 68 -1.99 17.79 -10.79
CA ALA A 68 -2.76 17.65 -9.56
C ALA A 68 -3.75 18.81 -9.37
N ARG A 69 -3.31 20.06 -9.62
CA ARG A 69 -4.16 21.25 -9.59
C ARG A 69 -5.24 21.21 -10.67
N ARG A 70 -4.88 20.83 -11.90
CA ARG A 70 -5.83 20.70 -13.03
C ARG A 70 -6.94 19.70 -12.71
N LEU A 71 -6.59 18.57 -12.11
CA LEU A 71 -7.51 17.52 -11.69
C LEU A 71 -8.24 17.84 -10.38
N ARG A 72 -7.89 18.94 -9.70
CA ARG A 72 -8.45 19.36 -8.41
C ARG A 72 -8.33 18.27 -7.34
N VAL A 73 -7.20 17.58 -7.30
CA VAL A 73 -6.88 16.59 -6.27
C VAL A 73 -5.99 17.20 -5.20
N SER A 74 -6.12 16.71 -3.97
CA SER A 74 -5.31 17.17 -2.82
C SER A 74 -4.15 16.24 -2.49
N SER A 75 -4.01 15.13 -3.22
CA SER A 75 -3.05 14.07 -2.92
C SER A 75 -2.44 13.48 -4.19
N VAL A 76 -1.16 13.13 -4.13
CA VAL A 76 -0.40 12.46 -5.18
C VAL A 76 0.20 11.17 -4.62
N ALA A 77 0.02 10.05 -5.32
CA ALA A 77 0.56 8.75 -4.95
C ALA A 77 1.54 8.22 -6.00
N PHE A 78 2.71 7.80 -5.56
CA PHE A 78 3.70 7.08 -6.36
C PHE A 78 3.47 5.58 -6.16
N THR A 79 3.20 4.82 -7.23
CA THR A 79 2.55 3.49 -7.14
C THR A 79 2.69 2.65 -8.43
N TYR A 80 1.87 1.60 -8.58
CA TYR A 80 1.77 0.62 -9.67
C TYR A 80 2.96 -0.35 -9.78
N ASN A 81 4.15 0.18 -10.01
CA ASN A 81 5.40 -0.58 -9.97
C ASN A 81 6.10 -0.30 -8.62
N GLU A 82 7.43 -0.14 -8.59
CA GLU A 82 8.12 0.28 -7.37
C GLU A 82 8.58 1.75 -7.47
N PRO A 83 8.03 2.66 -6.64
CA PRO A 83 8.46 4.06 -6.56
C PRO A 83 9.96 4.28 -6.42
N MET A 84 10.68 3.39 -5.75
CA MET A 84 12.11 3.57 -5.48
C MET A 84 13.02 3.34 -6.71
N VAL A 85 12.55 2.74 -7.80
CA VAL A 85 13.40 2.55 -9.01
C VAL A 85 13.62 3.84 -9.82
N TRP A 86 12.96 4.93 -9.43
CA TRP A 86 12.98 6.25 -10.06
C TRP A 86 13.14 7.33 -8.97
N PHE A 87 13.97 7.00 -7.98
CA PHE A 87 14.23 7.79 -6.78
C PHE A 87 14.54 9.26 -7.07
N GLU A 88 15.39 9.56 -8.06
CA GLU A 88 15.77 10.94 -8.41
C GLU A 88 14.56 11.78 -8.83
N PHE A 89 13.54 11.15 -9.43
CA PHE A 89 12.29 11.82 -9.75
C PHE A 89 11.50 12.16 -8.49
N LEU A 90 11.35 11.20 -7.57
CA LEU A 90 10.69 11.42 -6.27
C LEU A 90 11.39 12.54 -5.49
N ARG A 91 12.71 12.44 -5.36
CA ARG A 91 13.59 13.38 -4.65
C ARG A 91 13.42 14.83 -5.12
N ARG A 92 13.18 15.04 -6.42
CA ARG A 92 12.93 16.37 -7.01
C ARG A 92 11.47 16.81 -6.92
N THR A 93 10.53 15.86 -6.87
CA THR A 93 9.09 16.12 -6.96
C THR A 93 8.45 16.35 -5.60
N LEU A 94 8.79 15.54 -4.59
CA LEU A 94 8.14 15.62 -3.27
C LEU A 94 8.26 17.02 -2.62
N PRO A 95 9.40 17.73 -2.65
CA PRO A 95 9.48 19.08 -2.11
C PRO A 95 8.52 20.07 -2.78
N ILE A 96 8.39 19.99 -4.12
CA ILE A 96 7.49 20.84 -4.90
C ILE A 96 6.03 20.59 -4.54
N LEU A 97 5.67 19.32 -4.30
CA LEU A 97 4.31 18.95 -3.91
C LEU A 97 3.99 19.43 -2.48
N LYS A 98 4.96 19.31 -1.56
CA LYS A 98 4.82 19.83 -0.19
C LYS A 98 4.66 21.34 -0.16
N GLU A 99 5.47 22.08 -0.91
CA GLU A 99 5.33 23.54 -1.07
C GLU A 99 3.96 23.94 -1.64
N ALA A 100 3.35 23.06 -2.43
CA ALA A 100 2.02 23.26 -3.01
C ALA A 100 0.87 22.72 -2.14
N GLU A 101 1.15 22.32 -0.89
CA GLU A 101 0.18 21.76 0.07
C GLU A 101 -0.55 20.50 -0.45
N LEU A 102 0.10 19.76 -1.34
CA LEU A 102 -0.39 18.47 -1.83
C LEU A 102 0.14 17.36 -0.94
N ALA A 103 -0.76 16.50 -0.46
CA ALA A 103 -0.34 15.31 0.27
C ALA A 103 0.39 14.33 -0.65
N THR A 104 1.37 13.65 -0.10
CA THR A 104 2.35 12.84 -0.82
C THR A 104 2.33 11.43 -0.26
N LEU A 105 2.06 10.47 -1.15
CA LEU A 105 1.80 9.09 -0.77
C LEU A 105 2.76 8.14 -1.47
N LEU A 106 3.31 7.20 -0.70
CA LEU A 106 4.20 6.16 -1.20
C LEU A 106 3.52 4.79 -1.13
N VAL A 107 3.23 4.17 -2.27
CA VAL A 107 2.71 2.79 -2.33
C VAL A 107 3.83 1.90 -2.85
N THR A 108 4.47 1.15 -1.95
CA THR A 108 5.79 0.53 -2.18
C THR A 108 5.84 -0.90 -1.66
N ASN A 109 6.76 -1.69 -2.21
CA ASN A 109 7.11 -3.00 -1.69
C ASN A 109 8.02 -2.95 -0.44
N GLY A 110 8.49 -1.76 -0.03
CA GLY A 110 9.26 -1.54 1.18
C GLY A 110 10.73 -1.94 1.10
N MET A 111 11.24 -2.41 -0.03
CA MET A 111 12.67 -2.65 -0.26
C MET A 111 13.40 -1.33 -0.48
N ILE A 112 13.63 -0.58 0.59
CA ILE A 112 14.21 0.76 0.57
C ILE A 112 15.45 0.81 1.47
N ASN A 113 16.54 1.34 0.94
CA ASN A 113 17.74 1.61 1.73
C ASN A 113 17.47 2.75 2.74
N PRO A 114 18.04 2.69 3.97
CA PRO A 114 17.79 3.72 4.99
C PRO A 114 18.10 5.15 4.55
N GLY A 115 19.24 5.39 3.88
CA GLY A 115 19.63 6.74 3.42
C GLY A 115 18.63 7.37 2.45
N PRO A 116 18.28 6.72 1.32
CA PRO A 116 17.23 7.19 0.44
C PRO A 116 15.87 7.39 1.13
N LEU A 117 15.49 6.51 2.06
CA LEU A 117 14.24 6.66 2.82
C LEU A 117 14.26 7.93 3.68
N GLU A 118 15.36 8.16 4.41
CA GLU A 118 15.56 9.34 5.26
C GLU A 118 15.45 10.65 4.46
N GLU A 119 15.93 10.69 3.21
CA GLU A 119 15.79 11.87 2.34
C GLU A 119 14.33 12.15 1.96
N LEU A 120 13.49 11.12 1.80
CA LEU A 120 12.09 11.28 1.39
C LEU A 120 11.15 11.54 2.56
N ILE A 121 11.44 11.00 3.75
CA ILE A 121 10.56 11.07 4.94
C ILE A 121 9.99 12.47 5.22
N PRO A 122 10.78 13.57 5.22
CA PRO A 122 10.26 14.91 5.50
C PRO A 122 9.15 15.36 4.53
N PHE A 123 9.11 14.73 3.37
CA PHE A 123 8.20 15.06 2.28
C PHE A 123 7.14 13.99 2.03
N LEU A 124 6.88 13.09 2.98
CA LEU A 124 5.78 12.11 2.89
C LEU A 124 4.66 12.49 3.85
N ASP A 125 3.43 12.08 3.54
CA ASP A 125 2.27 12.18 4.44
C ASP A 125 1.71 10.80 4.80
N GLY A 126 1.77 9.87 3.85
CA GLY A 126 1.31 8.51 4.06
C GLY A 126 2.02 7.50 3.19
N ALA A 127 1.97 6.24 3.61
CA ALA A 127 2.51 5.12 2.87
C ALA A 127 1.60 3.90 2.99
N ASN A 128 1.45 3.17 1.89
CA ASN A 128 0.98 1.79 1.92
C ASN A 128 2.19 0.89 1.61
N VAL A 129 2.54 0.01 2.52
CA VAL A 129 3.69 -0.90 2.37
C VAL A 129 3.21 -2.33 2.24
N ASP A 130 3.60 -2.99 1.14
CA ASP A 130 3.31 -4.39 0.90
C ASP A 130 4.28 -5.29 1.69
N VAL A 131 3.80 -5.89 2.78
CA VAL A 131 4.49 -7.00 3.45
C VAL A 131 4.06 -8.28 2.76
N LYS A 132 4.90 -8.81 1.86
CA LYS A 132 4.48 -9.85 0.89
C LYS A 132 4.59 -11.27 1.43
N ALA A 133 5.33 -11.45 2.52
CA ALA A 133 5.46 -12.67 3.31
C ALA A 133 5.99 -12.28 4.70
N PHE A 134 5.97 -13.19 5.65
CA PHE A 134 6.67 -12.99 6.93
C PHE A 134 7.66 -14.13 7.19
N ASP A 135 8.40 -14.44 6.13
CA ASP A 135 9.43 -15.45 6.06
C ASP A 135 10.61 -14.91 5.22
N GLY A 136 11.81 -14.93 5.78
CA GLY A 136 13.01 -14.41 5.12
C GLY A 136 13.50 -15.26 3.94
N GLY A 137 13.23 -16.57 3.97
CA GLY A 137 13.52 -17.48 2.86
C GLY A 137 12.64 -17.17 1.66
N VAL A 138 11.34 -16.98 1.85
CA VAL A 138 10.40 -16.57 0.79
C VAL A 138 10.86 -15.26 0.14
N TYR A 139 11.29 -14.28 0.95
CA TYR A 139 11.81 -13.01 0.42
C TYR A 139 13.04 -13.20 -0.46
N ARG A 140 14.06 -13.93 0.04
CA ARG A 140 15.33 -14.12 -0.66
C ARG A 140 15.19 -15.01 -1.89
N ASP A 141 14.51 -16.15 -1.75
CA ASP A 141 14.54 -17.24 -2.72
C ASP A 141 13.44 -17.10 -3.78
N THR A 142 12.32 -16.44 -3.45
CA THR A 142 11.16 -16.30 -4.36
C THR A 142 10.89 -14.86 -4.76
N LEU A 143 10.93 -13.92 -3.82
CA LEU A 143 10.55 -12.53 -4.10
C LEU A 143 11.72 -11.67 -4.60
N GLY A 144 12.96 -12.13 -4.43
CA GLY A 144 14.16 -11.35 -4.76
C GLY A 144 14.32 -10.09 -3.89
N GLY A 145 14.04 -10.20 -2.59
CA GLY A 145 14.19 -9.11 -1.62
C GLY A 145 14.58 -9.61 -0.22
N ASP A 146 14.38 -8.77 0.79
CA ASP A 146 14.75 -9.02 2.18
C ASP A 146 13.68 -8.52 3.15
N LEU A 147 13.15 -9.42 3.98
CA LEU A 147 12.09 -9.11 4.95
C LEU A 147 12.55 -8.05 5.98
N THR A 148 13.80 -8.14 6.42
CA THR A 148 14.36 -7.23 7.44
C THR A 148 14.32 -5.78 6.96
N THR A 149 14.68 -5.56 5.69
CA THR A 149 14.66 -4.26 5.02
C THR A 149 13.23 -3.69 4.94
N VAL A 150 12.25 -4.53 4.60
CA VAL A 150 10.83 -4.13 4.57
C VAL A 150 10.34 -3.74 5.96
N CYS A 151 10.63 -4.55 6.99
CA CYS A 151 10.25 -4.23 8.37
C CYS A 151 10.91 -2.93 8.84
N ALA A 152 12.21 -2.75 8.58
CA ALA A 152 12.94 -1.53 8.94
C ALA A 152 12.36 -0.28 8.26
N THR A 153 11.92 -0.40 7.00
CA THR A 153 11.25 0.69 6.27
C THR A 153 9.94 1.08 6.96
N VAL A 154 9.09 0.11 7.30
CA VAL A 154 7.81 0.36 8.00
C VAL A 154 8.06 1.01 9.37
N GLU A 155 9.03 0.49 10.13
CA GLU A 155 9.40 1.03 11.44
C GLU A 155 9.93 2.47 11.34
N ALA A 156 10.75 2.78 10.34
CA ALA A 156 11.26 4.13 10.11
C ALA A 156 10.13 5.12 9.78
N LEU A 157 9.21 4.74 8.89
CA LEU A 157 8.03 5.56 8.55
C LEU A 157 7.16 5.82 9.78
N ARG A 158 6.88 4.78 10.58
CA ARG A 158 6.08 4.90 11.82
C ARG A 158 6.77 5.79 12.86
N ARG A 159 8.09 5.63 13.08
CA ARG A 159 8.86 6.50 13.99
C ARG A 159 8.85 7.96 13.55
N ALA A 160 8.86 8.20 12.25
CA ALA A 160 8.73 9.53 11.66
C ALA A 160 7.30 10.09 11.65
N ARG A 161 6.33 9.36 12.22
CA ARG A 161 4.89 9.72 12.27
C ARG A 161 4.25 9.89 10.89
N ILE A 162 4.76 9.19 9.89
CA ILE A 162 4.07 9.04 8.60
C ILE A 162 2.87 8.12 8.81
N HIS A 163 1.73 8.42 8.18
CA HIS A 163 0.57 7.52 8.20
C HIS A 163 0.91 6.25 7.44
N VAL A 164 0.81 5.08 8.07
CA VAL A 164 1.15 3.81 7.42
C VAL A 164 -0.06 2.89 7.46
N GLU A 165 -0.37 2.31 6.31
CA GLU A 165 -1.23 1.14 6.17
C GLU A 165 -0.43 0.01 5.52
N LEU A 166 -0.75 -1.24 5.85
CA LEU A 166 -0.02 -2.39 5.37
C LEU A 166 -0.89 -3.21 4.43
N THR A 167 -0.32 -3.72 3.35
CA THR A 167 -0.99 -4.65 2.45
C THR A 167 -0.33 -6.02 2.56
N PHE A 168 -1.15 -7.05 2.74
CA PHE A 168 -0.74 -8.45 2.67
C PHE A 168 -1.59 -9.15 1.60
N LEU A 169 -0.99 -9.44 0.45
CA LEU A 169 -1.64 -10.23 -0.59
C LEU A 169 -1.54 -11.72 -0.22
N LEU A 170 -2.66 -12.36 0.12
CA LEU A 170 -2.68 -13.78 0.48
C LEU A 170 -2.49 -14.64 -0.78
N VAL A 171 -1.37 -15.33 -0.88
CA VAL A 171 -0.97 -16.20 -1.99
C VAL A 171 -0.84 -17.63 -1.47
N PRO A 172 -1.80 -18.52 -1.80
CA PRO A 172 -1.80 -19.89 -1.31
C PRO A 172 -0.53 -20.66 -1.70
N ASN A 173 -0.02 -21.48 -0.77
CA ASN A 173 1.24 -22.22 -0.85
C ASN A 173 2.51 -21.36 -0.90
N LEU A 174 2.42 -20.09 -0.53
CA LEU A 174 3.57 -19.19 -0.49
C LEU A 174 3.68 -18.41 0.81
N ASN A 175 2.58 -17.83 1.28
CA ASN A 175 2.56 -16.98 2.47
C ASN A 175 1.33 -17.22 3.36
N ASP A 176 0.62 -18.33 3.16
CA ASP A 176 -0.57 -18.75 3.89
C ASP A 176 -0.25 -19.65 5.10
N ASP A 177 1.02 -19.76 5.49
CA ASP A 177 1.39 -20.39 6.75
C ASP A 177 0.91 -19.56 7.96
N ARG A 178 0.14 -20.21 8.84
CA ARG A 178 -0.48 -19.57 10.02
C ARG A 178 0.54 -19.13 11.05
N GLU A 179 1.63 -19.86 11.22
CA GLU A 179 2.65 -19.48 12.20
C GLU A 179 3.34 -18.17 11.79
N SER A 180 3.72 -18.09 10.50
CA SER A 180 4.32 -16.90 9.89
C SER A 180 3.36 -15.71 9.90
N PHE A 181 2.09 -15.93 9.57
CA PHE A 181 1.06 -14.90 9.65
C PHE A 181 0.88 -14.39 11.09
N GLY A 182 0.83 -15.29 12.09
CA GLY A 182 0.76 -14.91 13.49
C GLY A 182 1.99 -14.12 13.96
N ARG A 183 3.20 -14.43 13.48
CA ARG A 183 4.41 -13.63 13.72
C ARG A 183 4.29 -12.23 13.12
N MET A 184 3.77 -12.11 11.91
CA MET A 184 3.50 -10.83 11.26
C MET A 184 2.53 -9.99 12.10
N LEU A 185 1.40 -10.56 12.53
CA LEU A 185 0.41 -9.84 13.33
C LEU A 185 1.01 -9.31 14.63
N ARG A 186 1.82 -10.11 15.34
CA ARG A 186 2.53 -9.67 16.55
C ARG A 186 3.49 -8.52 16.26
N TRP A 187 4.23 -8.60 15.15
CA TRP A 187 5.11 -7.50 14.72
C TRP A 187 4.31 -6.23 14.42
N ILE A 188 3.21 -6.32 13.66
CA ILE A 188 2.34 -5.17 13.35
C ILE A 188 1.81 -4.53 14.64
N SER A 189 1.31 -5.33 15.58
CA SER A 189 0.80 -4.83 16.87
C SER A 189 1.88 -4.17 17.72
N SER A 190 3.17 -4.48 17.51
CA SER A 190 4.31 -3.89 18.24
C SER A 190 4.85 -2.60 17.62
N LEU A 191 4.40 -2.22 16.42
CA LEU A 191 4.88 -1.02 15.74
C LEU A 191 4.55 0.26 16.53
N PRO A 192 5.45 1.26 16.54
CA PRO A 192 5.25 2.47 17.34
C PRO A 192 4.07 3.29 16.83
N GLY A 193 3.34 3.95 17.75
CA GLY A 193 2.20 4.81 17.45
C GLY A 193 0.99 4.49 18.33
N PRO A 194 -0.03 5.37 18.36
CA PRO A 194 -1.18 5.23 19.26
C PRO A 194 -2.09 4.05 18.88
N ILE A 195 -2.12 3.70 17.59
CA ILE A 195 -2.94 2.62 17.03
C ILE A 195 -2.07 1.84 16.05
N PRO A 196 -2.04 0.48 16.10
CA PRO A 196 -1.39 -0.33 15.07
C PRO A 196 -1.89 0.03 13.66
N PRO A 197 -1.02 0.00 12.63
CA PRO A 197 -1.43 0.38 11.28
C PRO A 197 -2.51 -0.59 10.75
N PRO A 198 -3.52 -0.09 10.02
CA PRO A 198 -4.51 -0.93 9.34
C PRO A 198 -3.86 -1.98 8.44
N LEU A 199 -4.40 -3.20 8.45
CA LEU A 199 -3.99 -4.29 7.57
C LEU A 199 -5.02 -4.53 6.47
N HIS A 200 -4.58 -4.47 5.22
CA HIS A 200 -5.34 -4.84 4.04
C HIS A 200 -4.96 -6.25 3.61
N LEU A 201 -5.83 -7.21 3.90
CA LEU A 201 -5.69 -8.59 3.49
C LEU A 201 -6.28 -8.75 2.08
N SER A 202 -5.44 -8.73 1.06
CA SER A 202 -5.87 -8.71 -0.33
C SER A 202 -5.92 -10.11 -0.94
N ARG A 203 -6.96 -10.38 -1.74
CA ARG A 203 -7.09 -11.62 -2.50
C ARG A 203 -6.10 -11.66 -3.67
N SER A 204 -5.34 -12.74 -3.78
CA SER A 204 -4.54 -13.03 -4.98
C SER A 204 -5.34 -13.74 -6.06
N PHE A 205 -4.83 -13.64 -7.28
CA PHE A 205 -5.30 -14.37 -8.45
C PHE A 205 -4.07 -14.86 -9.24
N PRO A 206 -4.18 -15.96 -10.01
CA PRO A 206 -3.13 -16.37 -10.93
C PRO A 206 -2.70 -15.20 -11.83
N GLN A 207 -1.44 -14.83 -11.72
CA GLN A 207 -0.85 -13.69 -12.44
C GLN A 207 0.61 -13.98 -12.74
N TYR A 208 1.10 -13.37 -13.82
CA TYR A 208 2.49 -13.49 -14.29
C TYR A 208 2.95 -14.94 -14.40
N ARG A 209 3.78 -15.45 -13.47
CA ARG A 209 4.30 -16.83 -13.44
C ARG A 209 3.67 -17.68 -12.35
N TRP A 210 2.91 -17.09 -11.43
CA TRP A 210 2.19 -17.83 -10.40
C TRP A 210 0.94 -18.48 -10.98
N ARG A 211 0.83 -19.80 -10.82
CA ARG A 211 -0.28 -20.63 -11.32
C ARG A 211 -1.08 -21.28 -10.19
N GLY A 212 -0.75 -20.98 -8.92
CA GLY A 212 -1.49 -21.49 -7.76
C GLY A 212 -2.93 -20.95 -7.70
N PRO A 213 -3.81 -21.60 -6.91
CA PRO A 213 -5.19 -21.19 -6.80
C PRO A 213 -5.33 -19.79 -6.16
N SER A 214 -6.41 -19.10 -6.50
CA SER A 214 -6.84 -17.94 -5.72
C SER A 214 -7.42 -18.42 -4.37
N PRO A 215 -7.17 -17.72 -3.25
CA PRO A 215 -7.88 -17.99 -2.01
C PRO A 215 -9.39 -17.94 -2.22
N THR A 216 -10.10 -18.84 -1.56
CA THR A 216 -11.54 -18.77 -1.38
C THR A 216 -11.90 -17.60 -0.47
N MET A 217 -13.16 -17.18 -0.52
CA MET A 217 -13.65 -16.15 0.41
C MET A 217 -13.69 -16.64 1.86
N GLU A 218 -13.85 -17.95 2.07
CA GLU A 218 -13.81 -18.56 3.39
C GLU A 218 -12.40 -18.46 3.99
N GLU A 219 -11.37 -18.87 3.24
CA GLU A 219 -9.97 -18.73 3.67
C GLU A 219 -9.61 -17.27 4.01
N LEU A 220 -9.99 -16.31 3.15
CA LEU A 220 -9.76 -14.88 3.43
C LEU A 220 -10.45 -14.40 4.72
N ARG A 221 -11.69 -14.84 4.96
CA ARG A 221 -12.42 -14.49 6.18
C ARG A 221 -11.74 -15.11 7.40
N ASP A 222 -11.22 -16.34 7.31
CA ASP A 222 -10.50 -16.97 8.41
C ASP A 222 -9.21 -16.22 8.78
N PHE A 223 -8.41 -15.83 7.78
CA PHE A 223 -7.25 -14.95 8.00
C PHE A 223 -7.65 -13.58 8.58
N ARG A 224 -8.77 -13.00 8.13
CA ARG A 224 -9.29 -11.76 8.69
C ARG A 224 -9.68 -11.92 10.16
N GLU A 225 -10.39 -12.98 10.52
CA GLU A 225 -10.82 -13.21 11.90
C GLU A 225 -9.61 -13.45 12.83
N GLU A 226 -8.58 -14.15 12.36
CA GLU A 226 -7.32 -14.25 13.09
C GLU A 226 -6.66 -12.87 13.29
N ALA A 227 -6.57 -12.07 12.23
CA ALA A 227 -5.98 -10.74 12.28
C ALA A 227 -6.75 -9.76 13.19
N ARG A 228 -8.09 -9.81 13.20
CA ARG A 228 -8.95 -8.94 14.02
C ARG A 228 -8.79 -9.18 15.53
N ARG A 229 -8.28 -10.35 15.93
CA ARG A 229 -7.93 -10.61 17.33
C ARG A 229 -6.68 -9.85 17.78
N ALA A 230 -5.81 -9.47 16.84
CA ALA A 230 -4.55 -8.78 17.12
C ALA A 230 -4.56 -7.30 16.70
N LEU A 231 -5.37 -6.93 15.72
CA LEU A 231 -5.38 -5.62 15.08
C LEU A 231 -6.80 -5.02 15.07
N PRO A 232 -6.94 -3.71 15.35
CA PRO A 232 -8.25 -3.06 15.40
C PRO A 232 -8.91 -2.92 14.02
N PHE A 233 -8.11 -2.80 12.97
CA PHE A 233 -8.58 -2.54 11.61
C PHE A 233 -7.95 -3.53 10.63
N VAL A 234 -8.80 -4.39 10.08
CA VAL A 234 -8.44 -5.37 9.05
C VAL A 234 -9.49 -5.31 7.96
N TYR A 235 -9.05 -5.16 6.71
CA TYR A 235 -9.90 -5.00 5.53
C TYR A 235 -9.62 -6.09 4.51
N LEU A 236 -10.63 -6.57 3.80
CA LEU A 236 -10.42 -7.41 2.63
C LEU A 236 -10.23 -6.55 1.38
N GLY A 237 -9.14 -6.80 0.66
CA GLY A 237 -8.85 -6.20 -0.64
C GLY A 237 -9.15 -7.16 -1.78
N ASN A 238 -9.35 -6.64 -2.99
CA ASN A 238 -9.62 -7.44 -4.19
C ASN A 238 -10.86 -8.37 -4.07
N THR A 239 -11.87 -7.91 -3.33
CA THR A 239 -13.18 -8.59 -3.19
C THR A 239 -14.32 -7.64 -3.58
N ASP A 240 -15.52 -8.20 -3.74
CA ASP A 240 -16.75 -7.41 -3.98
C ASP A 240 -17.55 -7.14 -2.71
N GLU A 241 -17.03 -7.57 -1.55
CA GLU A 241 -17.63 -7.33 -0.25
C GLU A 241 -17.53 -5.84 0.12
N PRO A 242 -18.56 -5.28 0.79
CA PRO A 242 -18.41 -3.98 1.42
C PRO A 242 -17.45 -4.08 2.61
N GLU A 243 -16.60 -3.07 2.76
CA GLU A 243 -15.70 -2.92 3.89
C GLU A 243 -16.21 -1.81 4.82
N ILE A 244 -16.17 -2.09 6.13
CA ILE A 244 -16.74 -1.23 7.15
C ILE A 244 -15.67 -0.89 8.16
N THR A 245 -15.41 0.41 8.35
CA THR A 245 -14.64 0.89 9.49
C THR A 245 -15.61 1.12 10.64
N LYS A 246 -15.42 0.38 11.73
CA LYS A 246 -16.18 0.54 12.96
C LYS A 246 -15.37 1.33 13.98
N CYS A 247 -16.03 2.18 14.74
CA CYS A 247 -15.39 2.88 15.85
C CYS A 247 -14.92 1.88 16.92
N ARG A 248 -13.68 1.98 17.37
CA ARG A 248 -13.10 1.08 18.41
C ARG A 248 -13.74 1.23 19.79
N ARG A 249 -14.49 2.32 20.03
CA ARG A 249 -15.14 2.60 21.31
C ARG A 249 -16.65 2.35 21.31
N CYS A 250 -17.37 2.84 20.30
CA CYS A 250 -18.83 2.76 20.27
C CYS A 250 -19.37 1.76 19.24
N GLU A 251 -18.48 1.07 18.51
CA GLU A 251 -18.77 0.02 17.53
C GLU A 251 -19.68 0.40 16.34
N ARG A 252 -20.09 1.66 16.27
CA ARG A 252 -20.85 2.22 15.15
C ARG A 252 -20.00 2.24 13.90
N ASP A 253 -20.67 2.04 12.76
CA ASP A 253 -20.07 2.14 11.44
C ASP A 253 -19.76 3.62 11.15
N ILE A 254 -18.47 3.95 11.00
CA ILE A 254 -18.03 5.34 10.76
C ILE A 254 -17.68 5.58 9.29
N VAL A 255 -17.21 4.55 8.58
CA VAL A 255 -16.99 4.61 7.13
C VAL A 255 -17.42 3.30 6.49
N ILE A 256 -18.33 3.37 5.52
CA ILE A 256 -18.77 2.21 4.73
C ILE A 256 -18.32 2.43 3.29
N ARG A 257 -17.60 1.45 2.73
CA ARG A 257 -17.09 1.50 1.36
C ARG A 257 -17.36 0.19 0.63
N ARG A 258 -17.52 0.28 -0.69
CA ARG A 258 -17.54 -0.89 -1.57
C ARG A 258 -16.72 -0.56 -2.80
N ARG A 259 -15.73 -1.40 -3.10
CA ARG A 259 -14.69 -1.10 -4.10
C ARG A 259 -14.06 0.28 -3.82
N TYR A 260 -14.28 1.25 -4.70
CA TYR A 260 -13.66 2.58 -4.61
C TYR A 260 -14.63 3.68 -4.17
N THR A 261 -15.86 3.32 -3.80
CA THR A 261 -16.92 4.27 -3.45
C THR A 261 -17.20 4.23 -1.95
N ILE A 262 -17.29 5.40 -1.34
CA ILE A 262 -17.75 5.61 0.04
C ILE A 262 -19.26 5.82 0.02
N PHE A 263 -20.00 5.01 0.78
CA PHE A 263 -21.46 5.09 0.91
C PHE A 263 -21.88 5.77 2.21
N HIS A 264 -20.99 5.79 3.21
CA HIS A 264 -21.21 6.42 4.50
C HIS A 264 -19.90 6.96 5.04
N ASN A 265 -19.92 8.18 5.56
CA ASN A 265 -18.79 8.80 6.23
C ASN A 265 -19.32 9.67 7.40
N SER A 266 -19.05 9.22 8.62
CA SER A 266 -19.41 9.87 9.87
C SER A 266 -18.17 10.22 10.68
N LEU A 267 -17.15 10.77 10.01
CA LEU A 267 -16.00 11.38 10.66
C LEU A 267 -16.29 12.86 10.97
N ASP A 268 -15.80 13.33 12.12
CA ASP A 268 -15.80 14.76 12.41
C ASP A 268 -14.70 15.50 11.62
N THR A 269 -14.60 16.82 11.77
CA THR A 269 -13.61 17.65 11.07
C THR A 269 -12.16 17.38 11.46
N SER A 270 -11.94 16.62 12.54
CA SER A 270 -10.60 16.19 13.00
C SER A 270 -10.28 14.75 12.62
N GLY A 271 -11.20 14.03 11.95
CA GLY A 271 -11.05 12.62 11.61
C GLY A 271 -11.50 11.66 12.71
N ASN A 272 -12.05 12.13 13.83
CA ASN A 272 -12.54 11.25 14.88
C ASN A 272 -13.93 10.71 14.55
N CYS A 273 -14.39 9.72 15.33
CA CYS A 273 -15.75 9.21 15.22
C CYS A 273 -16.78 10.31 15.50
N GLY A 274 -17.61 10.65 14.50
CA GLY A 274 -18.66 11.66 14.60
C GLY A 274 -19.80 11.32 15.58
N TYR A 275 -19.78 10.13 16.19
CA TYR A 275 -20.77 9.71 17.19
C TYR A 275 -20.28 9.80 18.63
N CYS A 276 -18.98 9.61 18.89
CA CYS A 276 -18.44 9.57 20.26
C CYS A 276 -17.10 10.27 20.44
N GLY A 277 -16.53 10.86 19.39
CA GLY A 277 -15.26 11.59 19.41
C GLY A 277 -14.00 10.72 19.54
N GLU A 278 -14.12 9.39 19.47
CA GLU A 278 -12.96 8.50 19.55
C GLU A 278 -12.04 8.67 18.34
N ASP A 279 -10.73 8.82 18.59
CA ASP A 279 -9.70 8.76 17.55
C ASP A 279 -9.58 7.33 17.02
N ASN A 280 -9.81 7.15 15.73
CA ASN A 280 -9.72 5.85 15.05
C ASN A 280 -8.52 5.75 14.11
N GLY A 281 -7.59 6.71 14.17
CA GLY A 281 -6.40 6.77 13.33
C GLY A 281 -6.68 7.30 11.92
N MET A 282 -7.76 8.06 11.75
CA MET A 282 -8.14 8.62 10.46
C MET A 282 -7.47 9.98 10.25
N VAL A 283 -6.91 10.20 9.06
CA VAL A 283 -6.30 11.45 8.61
C VAL A 283 -7.21 12.10 7.57
N LEU A 284 -7.42 13.42 7.62
CA LEU A 284 -8.27 14.17 6.66
C LEU A 284 -7.48 15.12 5.74
#